data_AF-A0A1B7HNK6-F1
#
_entry.id   AF-A0A1B7HNK6-F1
#
_cell.length_a   1.000
_cell.length_b   1.000
_cell.length_c   1.000
_cell.angle_alpha   90.00
_cell.angle_beta   90.00
_cell.angle_gamma   90.00
#
_symmetry.space_group_name_H-M   'P 1'
#
loop_
_entity.id
_entity.type
_entity.pdbx_description
1 polymer ?
#
loop_
_entity_poly.entity_id
_entity_poly.type
_entity_poly.pdbx_seq_one_letter_code
_entity_poly.pdbx_strand_id
1 'polypeptide(L)'
;MADFSRRGLLTGSFRRSATAFRPPWSGDENHFLVDCTRCDTCLSACETRVLKRGQGGYPEVNFDHGECTFCYACAQACPEQLFLAREASPWEHTLSIGDNCLAKNSIECRSCQDICDTQAISFRPSLQGIAQPLLNHTDCTACGACISGCPVSAIKMRHANAS
;
A
#
# COMPACT_ATOMS: atom_id res chain seq x y z
N MET A 1 -7.03 23.20 -26.54
CA MET A 1 -6.44 22.71 -25.28
C MET A 1 -7.52 22.77 -24.22
N ALA A 2 -8.14 21.62 -23.91
CA ALA A 2 -9.20 21.55 -22.90
C ALA A 2 -8.56 21.41 -21.52
N ASP A 3 -8.84 22.37 -20.65
CA ASP A 3 -8.38 22.44 -19.27
C ASP A 3 -9.09 21.36 -18.43
N PHE A 4 -8.45 20.19 -18.32
CA PHE A 4 -8.98 19.04 -17.57
C PHE A 4 -8.91 19.22 -16.04
N SER A 5 -8.32 20.32 -15.54
CA SER A 5 -8.13 20.58 -14.12
C SER A 5 -9.44 20.87 -13.38
N ARG A 6 -10.45 21.44 -14.07
CA ARG A 6 -11.67 21.94 -13.41
C ARG A 6 -12.79 20.91 -13.21
N ARG A 7 -12.78 19.79 -13.92
CA ARG A 7 -13.90 18.83 -13.90
C ARG A 7 -13.95 17.91 -12.68
N GLY A 8 -12.82 17.65 -12.01
CA GLY A 8 -12.82 16.79 -10.83
C GLY A 8 -13.21 17.50 -9.53
N LEU A 9 -13.22 18.85 -9.51
CA LEU A 9 -13.54 19.63 -8.31
C LEU A 9 -15.03 19.55 -7.94
N LEU A 10 -15.90 19.26 -8.91
CA LEU A 10 -17.36 19.17 -8.70
C LEU A 10 -17.84 17.77 -8.30
N THR A 11 -17.01 16.72 -8.40
CA THR A 11 -17.41 15.33 -8.11
C THR A 11 -16.76 14.77 -6.84
N GLY A 12 -15.97 15.55 -6.11
CA GLY A 12 -15.22 15.08 -4.93
C GLY A 12 -14.09 14.08 -5.27
N SER A 13 -13.87 13.79 -6.55
CA SER A 13 -12.91 12.80 -7.04
C SER A 13 -11.45 13.21 -6.77
N PHE A 14 -11.14 14.51 -6.77
CA PHE A 14 -9.79 14.99 -6.45
C PHE A 14 -9.38 14.68 -5.00
N ARG A 15 -10.29 14.83 -4.03
CA ARG A 15 -9.98 14.55 -2.62
C ARG A 15 -9.73 13.06 -2.34
N ARG A 16 -10.27 12.17 -3.17
CA ARG A 16 -10.11 10.71 -3.01
C ARG A 16 -8.88 10.17 -3.76
N SER A 17 -8.52 10.76 -4.90
CA SER A 17 -7.24 10.47 -5.58
C SER A 17 -6.04 10.71 -4.65
N ALA A 18 -6.10 11.75 -3.81
CA ALA A 18 -5.07 12.05 -2.81
C ALA A 18 -4.89 10.97 -1.72
N THR A 19 -5.77 9.97 -1.65
CA THR A 19 -5.68 8.87 -0.67
C THR A 19 -5.21 7.55 -1.26
N ALA A 20 -5.13 7.45 -2.58
CA ALA A 20 -4.73 6.24 -3.25
C ALA A 20 -3.25 5.94 -3.03
N PHE A 21 -2.90 4.66 -2.89
CA PHE A 21 -1.52 4.22 -2.87
C PHE A 21 -1.07 3.95 -4.30
N ARG A 22 -0.05 4.67 -4.77
CA ARG A 22 0.51 4.46 -6.11
C ARG A 22 1.42 3.24 -6.13
N PRO A 23 1.68 2.63 -7.30
CA PRO A 23 2.68 1.58 -7.40
C PRO A 23 4.03 2.05 -6.83
N PRO A 24 4.88 1.14 -6.32
CA PRO A 24 6.15 1.56 -5.77
C PRO A 24 7.03 2.27 -6.82
N TRP A 25 7.91 3.14 -6.37
CA TRP A 25 8.76 4.03 -7.17
C TRP A 25 8.02 5.08 -8.00
N SER A 26 6.72 5.32 -7.77
CA SER A 26 5.95 6.32 -8.54
C SER A 26 6.37 7.78 -8.33
N GLY A 27 7.18 8.08 -7.30
CA GLY A 27 7.67 9.42 -7.03
C GLY A 27 6.57 10.40 -6.61
N ASP A 28 6.63 11.64 -7.13
CA ASP A 28 5.67 12.70 -6.84
C ASP A 28 4.31 12.46 -7.51
N GLU A 29 3.22 12.73 -6.79
CA GLU A 29 1.85 12.49 -7.26
C GLU A 29 1.48 13.37 -8.46
N ASN A 30 1.94 14.63 -8.54
CA ASN A 30 1.61 15.48 -9.68
C ASN A 30 2.33 15.01 -10.94
N HIS A 31 3.62 14.69 -10.85
CA HIS A 31 4.37 14.07 -11.94
C HIS A 31 3.67 12.79 -12.41
N PHE A 32 3.26 11.93 -11.46
CA PHE A 32 2.54 10.71 -11.78
C PHE A 32 1.24 10.96 -12.54
N LEU A 33 0.42 11.92 -12.09
CA LEU A 33 -0.88 12.22 -12.68
C LEU A 33 -0.80 12.86 -14.06
N VAL A 34 0.27 13.61 -14.35
CA VAL A 34 0.50 14.29 -15.63
C VAL A 34 1.01 13.32 -16.68
N ASP A 35 1.98 12.47 -16.34
CA ASP A 35 2.70 11.67 -17.32
C ASP A 35 2.13 10.24 -17.47
N CYS A 36 1.35 9.75 -16.49
CA CYS A 36 0.71 8.44 -16.63
C CYS A 36 -0.39 8.45 -17.71
N THR A 37 -0.16 7.68 -18.77
CA THR A 37 -1.10 7.52 -19.90
C THR A 37 -2.26 6.56 -19.62
N ARG A 38 -2.31 5.91 -18.44
CA ARG A 38 -3.37 4.98 -18.02
C ARG A 38 -3.52 3.75 -18.93
N CYS A 39 -2.41 3.28 -19.47
CA CYS A 39 -2.32 2.19 -20.44
C CYS A 39 -2.42 0.76 -19.85
N ASP A 40 -2.48 0.62 -18.52
CA ASP A 40 -2.52 -0.65 -17.76
C ASP A 40 -1.34 -1.61 -17.90
N THR A 41 -0.26 -1.24 -18.58
CA THR A 41 0.88 -2.17 -18.73
C THR A 41 1.46 -2.60 -17.38
N CYS A 42 1.50 -1.68 -16.42
CA CYS A 42 1.92 -1.96 -15.04
C CYS A 42 0.98 -2.95 -14.30
N LEU A 43 -0.33 -2.90 -14.55
CA LEU A 43 -1.31 -3.84 -13.98
C LEU A 43 -1.09 -5.24 -14.55
N SER A 44 -0.90 -5.34 -15.87
CA SER A 44 -0.69 -6.60 -16.56
C SER A 44 0.63 -7.28 -16.17
N ALA A 45 1.65 -6.49 -15.86
CA ALA A 45 2.95 -6.98 -15.38
C ALA A 45 2.96 -7.37 -13.88
N CYS A 46 1.91 -7.06 -13.13
CA CYS A 46 1.85 -7.32 -11.69
C CYS A 46 1.36 -8.74 -11.40
N GLU A 47 2.29 -9.67 -11.20
CA GLU A 47 1.99 -11.09 -10.95
C GLU A 47 1.15 -11.32 -9.69
N THR A 48 1.40 -10.56 -8.62
CA THR A 48 0.63 -10.65 -7.37
C THR A 48 -0.78 -10.07 -7.48
N ARG A 49 -1.07 -9.35 -8.57
CA ARG A 49 -2.36 -8.66 -8.83
C ARG A 49 -2.76 -7.69 -7.72
N VAL A 50 -1.78 -7.17 -6.97
CA VAL A 50 -2.02 -6.12 -5.97
C VAL A 50 -2.36 -4.79 -6.64
N LEU A 51 -1.94 -4.56 -7.89
CA LEU A 51 -2.33 -3.39 -8.65
C LEU A 51 -3.71 -3.54 -9.27
N LYS A 52 -4.52 -2.49 -9.19
CA LYS A 52 -5.82 -2.37 -9.87
C LYS A 52 -5.95 -1.03 -10.57
N ARG A 53 -6.92 -0.94 -11.49
CA ARG A 53 -7.35 0.35 -12.02
C ARG A 53 -8.21 1.03 -10.95
N GLY A 54 -7.73 2.18 -10.49
CA GLY A 54 -8.35 3.01 -9.48
C GLY A 54 -9.25 4.10 -10.04
N GLN A 55 -9.50 5.12 -9.21
CA GLN A 55 -10.31 6.26 -9.64
C GLN A 55 -9.55 7.12 -10.66
N GLY A 56 -10.29 7.71 -11.60
CA GLY A 56 -9.70 8.47 -12.70
C GLY A 56 -8.93 7.60 -13.71
N GLY A 57 -8.95 6.28 -13.56
CA GLY A 57 -8.29 5.33 -14.46
C GLY A 57 -6.79 5.13 -14.18
N TYR A 58 -6.26 5.71 -13.11
CA TYR A 58 -4.87 5.56 -12.71
C TYR A 58 -4.64 4.22 -11.98
N PRO A 59 -3.43 3.64 -12.06
CA PRO A 59 -3.10 2.46 -11.28
C PRO A 59 -3.03 2.80 -9.77
N GLU A 60 -3.55 1.89 -8.96
CA GLU A 60 -3.56 1.99 -7.50
C GLU A 60 -3.26 0.62 -6.89
N VAL A 61 -2.57 0.60 -5.75
CA VAL A 61 -2.30 -0.60 -4.97
C VAL A 61 -3.52 -0.94 -4.11
N ASN A 62 -3.91 -2.21 -4.13
CA ASN A 62 -5.00 -2.77 -3.34
C ASN A 62 -4.53 -3.98 -2.54
N PHE A 63 -4.22 -3.74 -1.26
CA PHE A 63 -3.72 -4.78 -0.35
C PHE A 63 -4.76 -5.83 0.05
N ASP A 64 -6.03 -5.63 -0.31
CA ASP A 64 -7.06 -6.67 -0.16
C ASP A 64 -6.89 -7.79 -1.20
N HIS A 65 -6.14 -7.55 -2.30
CA HIS A 65 -5.94 -8.54 -3.37
C HIS A 65 -4.61 -9.30 -3.26
N GLY A 66 -3.65 -8.79 -2.48
CA GLY A 66 -2.32 -9.36 -2.34
C GLY A 66 -1.34 -8.35 -1.79
N GLU A 67 -0.06 -8.63 -2.02
CA GLU A 67 1.06 -7.81 -1.54
C GLU A 67 1.94 -7.33 -2.69
N CYS A 68 2.78 -6.34 -2.40
CA CYS A 68 3.86 -5.96 -3.30
C CYS A 68 5.15 -6.70 -2.90
N THR A 69 5.71 -7.49 -3.81
CA THR A 69 6.99 -8.18 -3.62
C THR A 69 8.20 -7.34 -4.03
N PHE A 70 7.99 -6.06 -4.40
CA PHE A 70 9.03 -5.15 -4.88
C PHE A 70 9.85 -5.71 -6.06
N CYS A 71 9.23 -6.51 -6.93
CA CYS A 71 9.89 -7.14 -8.07
C CYS A 71 10.27 -6.16 -9.20
N TYR A 72 9.83 -4.90 -9.13
CA TYR A 72 10.07 -3.84 -10.12
C TYR A 72 9.43 -4.07 -11.52
N ALA A 73 8.68 -5.16 -11.72
CA ALA A 73 8.06 -5.48 -13.01
C ALA A 73 7.10 -4.40 -13.52
N CYS A 74 6.34 -3.75 -12.63
CA CYS A 74 5.43 -2.67 -12.99
C CYS A 74 6.17 -1.42 -13.53
N ALA A 75 7.32 -1.08 -12.95
CA ALA A 75 8.15 0.03 -13.39
C ALA A 75 8.85 -0.29 -14.71
N GLN A 76 9.40 -1.48 -14.83
CA GLN A 76 10.07 -1.95 -16.06
C GLN A 76 9.13 -2.04 -17.26
N ALA A 77 7.86 -2.40 -17.04
CA ALA A 77 6.88 -2.51 -18.11
C ALA A 77 6.25 -1.17 -18.53
N CYS A 78 6.51 -0.09 -17.78
CA CYS A 78 5.95 1.22 -18.08
C CYS A 78 6.63 1.83 -19.32
N PRO A 79 5.87 2.21 -20.37
CA PRO A 79 6.45 2.88 -21.53
C PRO A 79 6.91 4.31 -21.25
N GLU A 80 6.40 4.92 -20.17
CA GLU A 80 6.70 6.29 -19.75
C GLU A 80 7.78 6.30 -18.66
N GLN A 81 8.55 7.41 -18.58
CA GLN A 81 9.56 7.66 -17.53
C GLN A 81 8.91 8.11 -16.22
N LEU A 82 8.00 7.28 -15.70
CA LEU A 82 7.17 7.61 -14.54
C LEU A 82 7.81 7.19 -13.21
N PHE A 83 8.62 6.13 -13.25
CA PHE A 83 9.15 5.46 -12.08
C PHE A 83 10.59 5.88 -11.77
N LEU A 84 10.89 6.05 -10.49
CA LEU A 84 12.24 6.21 -9.98
C LEU A 84 13.06 4.92 -10.18
N ALA A 85 14.38 5.05 -10.12
CA ALA A 85 15.30 3.92 -10.20
C ALA A 85 15.05 2.90 -9.06
N ARG A 86 15.35 1.63 -9.33
CA ARG A 86 15.08 0.50 -8.42
C ARG A 86 15.77 0.63 -7.06
N GLU A 87 16.92 1.27 -7.04
CA GLU A 87 17.73 1.51 -5.85
C GLU A 87 17.15 2.59 -4.94
N ALA A 88 16.23 3.43 -5.45
CA ALA A 88 15.52 4.39 -4.63
C ALA A 88 14.50 3.69 -3.72
N SER A 89 14.09 4.40 -2.67
CA SER A 89 13.01 3.94 -1.79
C SER A 89 11.73 3.69 -2.60
N PRO A 90 11.10 2.50 -2.48
CA PRO A 90 9.85 2.20 -3.19
C PRO A 90 8.70 3.12 -2.78
N TRP A 91 8.65 3.49 -1.49
CA TRP A 91 7.73 4.45 -0.90
C TRP A 91 8.07 4.62 0.58
N GLU A 92 7.43 5.59 1.22
CA GLU A 92 7.56 5.85 2.67
C GLU A 92 6.28 5.45 3.43
N HIS A 93 5.50 4.49 2.93
CA HIS A 93 4.27 4.08 3.61
C HIS A 93 4.54 3.36 4.93
N THR A 94 3.58 3.41 5.85
CA THR A 94 3.63 2.69 7.12
C THR A 94 2.32 1.93 7.36
N LEU A 95 2.28 1.14 8.42
CA LEU A 95 1.12 0.34 8.80
C LEU A 95 0.59 0.77 10.16
N SER A 96 -0.71 0.58 10.38
CA SER A 96 -1.32 0.68 11.70
C SER A 96 -2.10 -0.59 12.04
N ILE A 97 -2.15 -0.93 13.32
CA ILE A 97 -2.91 -2.06 13.87
C ILE A 97 -4.09 -1.49 14.69
N GLY A 98 -5.29 -1.62 14.15
CA GLY A 98 -6.53 -1.14 14.76
C GLY A 98 -6.95 -1.93 16.00
N ASP A 99 -7.92 -1.37 16.73
CA ASP A 99 -8.39 -1.93 18.01
C ASP A 99 -9.30 -3.14 17.85
N ASN A 100 -9.78 -3.41 16.64
CA ASN A 100 -10.48 -4.65 16.30
C ASN A 100 -9.54 -5.85 16.10
N CYS A 101 -8.23 -5.71 16.36
CA CYS A 101 -7.28 -6.81 16.31
C CYS A 101 -7.63 -7.90 17.33
N LEU A 102 -7.70 -9.17 16.90
CA LEU A 102 -8.03 -10.30 17.77
C LEU A 102 -7.15 -10.38 19.01
N ALA A 103 -5.83 -10.20 18.86
CA ALA A 103 -4.88 -10.25 19.98
C ALA A 103 -5.08 -9.10 20.99
N LYS A 104 -5.44 -7.89 20.50
CA LYS A 104 -5.85 -6.78 21.37
C LYS A 104 -7.14 -7.07 22.13
N ASN A 105 -8.00 -7.93 21.59
CA ASN A 105 -9.26 -8.36 22.18
C ASN A 105 -9.15 -9.75 22.85
N SER A 106 -7.96 -10.10 23.35
CA SER A 106 -7.72 -11.32 24.12
C SER A 106 -8.02 -12.63 23.39
N ILE A 107 -7.84 -12.66 22.06
CA ILE A 107 -7.93 -13.85 21.21
C ILE A 107 -6.56 -14.12 20.59
N GLU A 108 -6.00 -15.32 20.79
CA GLU A 108 -4.70 -15.71 20.23
C GLU A 108 -4.75 -15.66 18.69
N CYS A 109 -3.90 -14.83 18.10
CA CYS A 109 -3.76 -14.70 16.66
C CYS A 109 -2.38 -14.14 16.34
N ARG A 110 -1.63 -14.82 15.46
CA ARG A 110 -0.27 -14.44 15.02
C ARG A 110 -0.11 -14.37 13.51
N SER A 111 -1.22 -14.43 12.76
CA SER A 111 -1.18 -14.52 11.30
C SER A 111 -0.36 -13.41 10.64
N CYS A 112 -0.40 -12.19 11.16
CA CYS A 112 0.40 -11.08 10.65
C CYS A 112 1.90 -11.19 10.95
N GLN A 113 2.28 -11.86 12.04
CA GLN A 113 3.68 -12.19 12.33
C GLN A 113 4.16 -13.30 11.41
N ASP A 114 3.35 -14.36 11.24
CA ASP A 114 3.73 -15.55 10.46
C ASP A 114 3.97 -15.24 8.98
N ILE A 115 3.22 -14.30 8.40
CA ILE A 115 3.34 -13.88 7.00
C ILE A 115 4.37 -12.75 6.78
N CYS A 116 4.93 -12.19 7.85
CA CYS A 116 5.83 -11.04 7.74
C CYS A 116 7.27 -11.49 7.52
N ASP A 117 7.70 -11.55 6.26
CA ASP A 117 9.06 -11.97 5.87
C ASP A 117 10.16 -11.17 6.57
N THR A 118 9.99 -9.85 6.73
CA THR A 118 10.97 -8.99 7.40
C THR A 118 10.92 -9.07 8.92
N GLN A 119 9.98 -9.85 9.48
CA GLN A 119 9.75 -10.01 10.92
C GLN A 119 9.50 -8.68 11.65
N ALA A 120 8.98 -7.68 10.93
CA ALA A 120 8.66 -6.38 11.47
C ALA A 120 7.49 -6.42 12.49
N ILE A 121 6.66 -7.47 12.48
CA ILE A 121 5.60 -7.65 13.46
C ILE A 121 6.00 -8.75 14.43
N SER A 122 6.07 -8.41 15.71
CA SER A 122 6.35 -9.35 16.80
C SER A 122 5.24 -9.33 17.84
N PHE A 123 5.13 -10.40 18.63
CA PHE A 123 4.14 -10.49 19.70
C PHE A 123 4.85 -10.57 21.05
N ARG A 124 4.61 -9.58 21.92
CA ARG A 124 5.24 -9.49 23.23
C ARG A 124 4.29 -10.03 24.31
N PRO A 125 4.78 -10.82 25.28
CA PRO A 125 3.96 -11.27 26.40
C PRO A 125 3.27 -10.09 27.09
N SER A 126 2.01 -10.28 27.50
CA SER A 126 1.25 -9.27 28.22
C SER A 126 0.71 -9.83 29.52
N LEU A 127 0.42 -8.93 30.47
CA LEU A 127 -0.23 -9.31 31.73
C LEU A 127 -1.67 -9.80 31.53
N GLN A 128 -2.28 -9.53 30.37
CA GLN A 128 -3.61 -10.02 30.00
C GLN A 128 -3.58 -11.45 29.43
N GLY A 129 -2.44 -12.14 29.49
CA GLY A 129 -2.26 -13.53 29.03
C GLY A 129 -1.96 -13.64 27.53
N ILE A 130 -2.74 -12.98 26.68
CA ILE A 130 -2.51 -12.98 25.23
C ILE A 130 -1.41 -11.99 24.86
N ALA A 131 -0.43 -12.46 24.09
CA ALA A 131 0.65 -11.63 23.62
C ALA A 131 0.12 -10.51 22.71
N GLN A 132 0.67 -9.30 22.86
CA GLN A 132 0.23 -8.13 22.12
C GLN A 132 1.12 -7.86 20.91
N PRO A 133 0.52 -7.48 19.75
CA PRO A 133 1.30 -7.19 18.56
C PRO A 133 2.07 -5.89 18.71
N LEU A 134 3.32 -5.90 18.25
CA LEU A 134 4.21 -4.76 18.18
C LEU A 134 4.79 -4.67 16.77
N LEU A 135 4.60 -3.52 16.12
CA LEU A 135 5.14 -3.21 14.80
C LEU A 135 6.45 -2.44 14.96
N ASN A 136 7.53 -2.96 14.37
CA ASN A 136 8.76 -2.24 14.14
C ASN A 136 8.65 -1.48 12.82
N HIS A 137 8.54 -0.15 12.89
CA HIS A 137 8.43 0.69 11.70
C HIS A 137 9.70 0.74 10.86
N THR A 138 10.87 0.49 11.45
CA THR A 138 12.16 0.51 10.73
C THR A 138 12.30 -0.70 9.80
N ASP A 139 11.84 -1.87 10.24
CA ASP A 139 11.97 -3.12 9.46
C ASP A 139 10.75 -3.35 8.53
N CYS A 140 9.69 -2.57 8.70
CA CYS A 140 8.47 -2.67 7.92
C CYS A 140 8.63 -1.99 6.56
N THR A 141 8.66 -2.77 5.49
CA THR A 141 8.70 -2.27 4.10
C THR A 141 7.35 -1.77 3.59
N ALA A 142 6.28 -1.94 4.37
CA ALA A 142 4.91 -1.69 3.95
C ALA A 142 4.52 -2.45 2.67
N CYS A 143 4.96 -3.71 2.51
CA CYS A 143 4.57 -4.57 1.39
C CYS A 143 3.07 -4.91 1.37
N GLY A 144 2.42 -4.88 2.54
CA GLY A 144 1.00 -5.19 2.72
C GLY A 144 0.65 -6.67 2.90
N ALA A 145 1.63 -7.58 2.97
CA ALA A 145 1.44 -9.01 3.25
C ALA A 145 0.45 -9.27 4.40
N CYS A 146 0.72 -8.64 5.53
CA CYS A 146 -0.06 -8.77 6.75
C CYS A 146 -1.46 -8.18 6.68
N ILE A 147 -1.75 -7.27 5.74
CA ILE A 147 -3.10 -6.73 5.52
C ILE A 147 -3.98 -7.85 4.95
N SER A 148 -3.50 -8.52 3.89
CA SER A 148 -4.22 -9.61 3.25
C SER A 148 -4.39 -10.83 4.17
N GLY A 149 -3.40 -11.11 5.03
CA GLY A 149 -3.44 -12.21 5.99
C GLY A 149 -4.24 -11.93 7.27
N CYS A 150 -4.77 -10.71 7.46
CA CYS A 150 -5.50 -10.37 8.69
C CYS A 150 -6.98 -10.79 8.60
N PRO A 151 -7.44 -11.78 9.39
CA PRO A 151 -8.80 -12.34 9.27
C PRO A 151 -9.91 -11.34 9.62
N VAL A 152 -9.57 -10.27 10.36
CA VAL A 152 -10.50 -9.24 10.82
C VAL A 152 -10.20 -7.86 10.22
N SER A 153 -9.31 -7.79 9.21
CA SER A 153 -8.95 -6.52 8.54
C SER A 153 -8.51 -5.40 9.50
N ALA A 154 -7.85 -5.76 10.61
CA ALA A 154 -7.38 -4.81 11.63
C ALA A 154 -6.12 -4.04 11.22
N ILE A 155 -5.39 -4.52 10.19
CA ILE A 155 -4.17 -3.85 9.72
C ILE A 155 -4.51 -2.97 8.52
N LYS A 156 -4.04 -1.72 8.53
CA LYS A 156 -4.27 -0.75 7.45
C LYS A 156 -2.98 -0.07 7.05
N MET A 157 -2.82 0.19 5.76
CA MET A 157 -1.74 1.03 5.27
C MET A 157 -2.05 2.51 5.52
N ARG A 158 -1.01 3.27 5.86
CA ARG A 158 -1.01 4.71 6.10
C ARG A 158 0.08 5.35 5.24
N HIS A 159 -0.18 6.54 4.73
CA HIS A 159 0.86 7.40 4.16
C HIS A 159 1.74 7.93 5.31
N ALA A 160 3.08 7.99 5.16
CA ALA A 160 3.96 8.57 6.19
C ALA A 160 3.55 9.99 6.60
N ASN A 161 2.94 10.75 5.69
CA ASN A 161 2.59 12.16 5.89
C ASN A 161 1.14 12.38 6.37
N ALA A 162 0.41 11.33 6.76
CA ALA A 162 -0.93 11.47 7.31
C ALA A 162 -0.85 11.68 8.84
N SER A 163 -0.65 12.94 9.25
CA SER A 163 -0.89 13.43 10.62
C SER A 163 -2.38 13.63 10.87
#